data_AF-A0AA36BRP7-F1
#
_entry.id   AF-A0AA36BRP7-F1
#
_cell.length_a   1.000
_cell.length_b   1.000
_cell.length_c   1.000
_cell.angle_alpha   90.00
_cell.angle_beta   90.00
_cell.angle_gamma   90.00
#
_symmetry.space_group_name_H-M   'P 1'
#
loop_
_entity.id
_entity.type
_entity.pdbx_description
1 polymer ?
#
loop_
_entity_poly.entity_id
_entity_poly.type
_entity_poly.pdbx_seq_one_letter_code
_entity_poly.pdbx_strand_id
1 'polypeptide(L)'
;MIFTTDDRYLISTSRDASIAIWKVNDDEDGSLKIDQGTVYPKLILIPKSDVEKKNCLISKLEIRIEELEKEIEHRRRLKILNYNNRINAMYEYNNRKIENLKIKNEILENNKSKQEAEYTEQISHIKEKQSQNLQLIESITDKKLLKEDENVKTIPNMLIAVEEKNKREIKELEEKQEILLDQLIEEYEGKLVDLEKKREQCTENILLQQKEFEEMQNLIEIDAEMELVSRKTDFERLLFQERHFASKLKDENSVLKKEVLDFSTKLKIHDEDRDNYKLRIEVLNTVVDKKQNWIDYLQEVLQLRDRKPQGEEKHFYDMVLENTRIVKLKTDLEFKHIIELKQHLQEREAEINAMRATFEIMQCQLEKITHQLHIVDFSARETKQKLVATSRKLDRIRKTLSQKSAVLHTFYSDLIGCISFIDDHQKLKGSIIALCEKYNQKNIKKIIASYKNRIANIHKKWDRQRYNFEYMVHKLKIETKATVKKCTLQNCLLTAKINNNRGKLLLEREKEPFFAVLKSLSVELSANSQKQ
;
A
#
# COMPACT_ATOMS: atom_id res chain seq x y z
N MET A 1 -173.58 -75.97 29.73
CA MET A 1 -172.80 -76.87 30.61
C MET A 1 -171.37 -76.34 30.63
N ILE A 2 -170.68 -76.42 31.77
CA ILE A 2 -169.29 -75.95 31.95
C ILE A 2 -168.53 -77.00 32.75
N PHE A 3 -167.31 -77.33 32.34
CA PHE A 3 -166.36 -78.12 33.13
C PHE A 3 -165.63 -77.23 34.14
N THR A 4 -165.42 -77.74 35.35
CA THR A 4 -164.54 -77.09 36.34
C THR A 4 -163.09 -77.13 35.86
N THR A 5 -162.25 -76.15 36.21
CA THR A 5 -160.84 -76.03 35.77
C THR A 5 -159.95 -77.24 36.07
N ASP A 6 -160.39 -78.13 36.96
CA ASP A 6 -159.68 -79.35 37.34
C ASP A 6 -160.19 -80.57 36.54
N ASP A 7 -161.10 -80.38 35.57
CA ASP A 7 -161.77 -81.38 34.71
C ASP A 7 -162.50 -82.54 35.44
N ARG A 8 -162.60 -82.50 36.77
CA ARG A 8 -163.23 -83.54 37.60
C ARG A 8 -164.75 -83.47 37.68
N TYR A 9 -165.35 -82.32 37.40
CA TYR A 9 -166.80 -82.12 37.50
C TYR A 9 -167.35 -81.38 36.28
N LEU A 10 -168.42 -81.93 35.71
CA LEU A 10 -169.22 -81.28 34.68
C LEU A 10 -170.51 -80.74 35.31
N ILE A 11 -170.76 -79.44 35.14
CA ILE A 11 -171.94 -78.77 35.68
C ILE A 11 -172.88 -78.42 34.53
N SER A 12 -174.10 -78.97 34.57
CA SER A 12 -175.18 -78.63 33.64
C SER A 12 -176.31 -77.89 34.36
N THR A 13 -176.82 -76.86 33.72
CA THR A 13 -177.91 -76.01 34.23
C THR A 13 -179.08 -76.05 33.26
N SER A 14 -180.26 -76.43 33.76
CA SER A 14 -181.52 -76.35 33.01
C SER A 14 -182.13 -74.95 33.11
N ARG A 15 -183.09 -74.64 32.22
CA ARG A 15 -183.78 -73.35 32.18
C ARG A 15 -184.65 -73.10 33.42
N ASP A 16 -184.99 -74.15 34.16
CA ASP A 16 -185.81 -74.12 35.38
C ASP A 16 -184.96 -74.06 36.67
N ALA A 17 -183.78 -73.45 36.60
CA ALA A 17 -182.86 -73.20 37.72
C ALA A 17 -182.39 -74.45 38.51
N SER A 18 -182.53 -75.64 37.94
CA SER A 18 -182.03 -76.89 38.51
C SER A 18 -180.60 -77.15 38.02
N ILE A 19 -179.69 -77.48 38.95
CA ILE A 19 -178.27 -77.72 38.68
C ILE A 19 -177.97 -79.20 38.93
N ALA A 20 -177.46 -79.89 37.91
CA ALA A 20 -176.96 -81.26 38.03
C ALA A 20 -175.43 -81.24 37.93
N ILE A 21 -174.77 -81.83 38.94
CA ILE A 21 -173.31 -81.91 39.03
C ILE A 21 -172.90 -83.36 38.81
N TRP A 22 -172.13 -83.59 37.75
CA TRP A 22 -171.65 -84.90 37.34
C TRP A 22 -170.20 -85.05 37.75
N LYS A 23 -169.87 -86.13 38.45
CA LYS A 23 -168.47 -86.48 38.79
C LYS A 23 -167.89 -87.27 37.63
N VAL A 24 -166.82 -86.75 37.03
CA VAL A 24 -166.09 -87.39 35.93
C VAL A 24 -164.83 -88.01 36.52
N ASN A 25 -164.75 -89.33 36.48
CA ASN A 25 -163.55 -90.09 36.84
C ASN A 25 -162.99 -90.65 35.54
N ASP A 26 -161.77 -90.24 35.16
CA ASP A 26 -160.94 -91.05 34.27
C ASP A 26 -159.52 -91.05 34.85
N ASP A 27 -159.10 -92.26 35.20
CA ASP A 27 -157.78 -92.65 35.65
C ASP A 27 -156.86 -92.74 34.43
N GLU A 28 -155.80 -91.93 34.35
CA GLU A 28 -154.46 -92.32 33.84
C GLU A 28 -153.42 -91.23 34.20
N ASP A 29 -152.58 -91.60 35.18
CA ASP A 29 -151.16 -91.29 35.43
C ASP A 29 -150.53 -89.93 35.08
N GLY A 30 -150.01 -89.28 36.12
CA GLY A 30 -148.96 -88.25 35.99
C GLY A 30 -148.86 -87.27 37.16
N SER A 31 -148.58 -87.77 38.37
CA SER A 31 -148.49 -87.04 39.64
C SER A 31 -147.89 -85.61 39.60
N LEU A 32 -148.78 -84.61 39.67
CA LEU A 32 -148.50 -83.22 39.99
C LEU A 32 -148.22 -83.06 41.49
N LYS A 33 -146.98 -82.67 41.82
CA LYS A 33 -146.62 -82.25 43.18
C LYS A 33 -147.10 -80.82 43.42
N ILE A 34 -148.03 -80.77 44.35
CA ILE A 34 -148.53 -79.66 45.15
C ILE A 34 -147.37 -78.75 45.56
N ASP A 35 -147.33 -77.53 45.03
CA ASP A 35 -146.70 -76.42 45.73
C ASP A 35 -147.77 -75.49 46.30
N GLN A 36 -147.66 -75.40 47.61
CA GLN A 36 -148.46 -74.66 48.55
C GLN A 36 -148.36 -73.18 48.25
N GLY A 37 -149.48 -72.58 47.88
CA GLY A 37 -149.51 -71.19 47.47
C GLY A 37 -150.56 -70.91 46.44
N THR A 38 -151.65 -71.70 46.42
CA THR A 38 -152.95 -71.29 45.91
C THR A 38 -153.42 -70.09 46.73
N VAL A 39 -152.79 -68.95 46.44
CA VAL A 39 -153.38 -67.63 46.58
C VAL A 39 -154.68 -67.78 45.83
N TYR A 40 -155.78 -67.91 46.59
CA TYR A 40 -157.12 -67.61 46.10
C TYR A 40 -156.92 -66.52 45.05
N PRO A 41 -157.41 -66.64 43.81
CA PRO A 41 -157.67 -65.45 43.07
C PRO A 41 -158.68 -64.73 43.96
N LYS A 42 -158.18 -63.84 44.82
CA LYS A 42 -158.92 -62.75 45.40
C LYS A 42 -159.26 -62.00 44.14
N LEU A 43 -160.37 -62.44 43.55
CA LEU A 43 -161.15 -61.73 42.56
C LEU A 43 -161.61 -60.49 43.31
N ILE A 44 -160.64 -59.61 43.55
CA ILE A 44 -160.88 -58.20 43.68
C ILE A 44 -161.39 -57.90 42.29
N LEU A 45 -162.71 -57.87 42.17
CA LEU A 45 -163.40 -57.18 41.11
C LEU A 45 -162.92 -55.74 41.17
N ILE A 46 -161.76 -55.50 40.57
CA ILE A 46 -161.27 -54.16 40.32
C ILE A 46 -162.22 -53.67 39.24
N PRO A 47 -163.03 -52.64 39.51
CA PRO A 47 -163.87 -52.08 38.47
C PRO A 47 -162.97 -51.71 37.29
N LYS A 48 -163.44 -51.91 36.06
CA LYS A 48 -162.65 -51.65 34.83
C LYS A 48 -161.95 -50.29 34.88
N SER A 49 -162.57 -49.31 35.55
CA SER A 49 -162.02 -47.98 35.86
C SER A 49 -160.68 -47.96 36.59
N ASP A 50 -160.42 -48.89 37.52
CA ASP A 50 -159.20 -48.89 38.32
C ASP A 50 -158.04 -49.63 37.61
N VAL A 51 -158.34 -50.62 36.77
CA VAL A 51 -157.37 -51.17 35.82
C VAL A 51 -157.00 -50.12 34.77
N GLU A 52 -157.98 -49.38 34.25
CA GLU A 52 -157.75 -48.27 33.33
C GLU A 52 -156.89 -47.17 33.96
N LYS A 53 -157.10 -46.82 35.24
CA LYS A 53 -156.24 -45.89 35.98
C LYS A 53 -154.81 -46.42 36.16
N LYS A 54 -154.65 -47.70 36.49
CA LYS A 54 -153.32 -48.34 36.63
C LYS A 54 -152.59 -48.40 35.29
N ASN A 55 -153.28 -48.79 34.21
CA ASN A 55 -152.73 -48.78 32.86
C ASN A 55 -152.39 -47.36 32.41
N CYS A 56 -153.23 -46.36 32.74
CA CYS A 56 -152.91 -44.96 32.49
C CYS A 56 -151.66 -44.49 33.26
N LEU A 57 -151.48 -44.93 34.51
CA LEU A 57 -150.27 -44.67 35.28
C LEU A 57 -149.04 -45.37 34.68
N ILE A 58 -149.18 -46.61 34.22
CA ILE A 58 -148.10 -47.34 33.55
C ILE A 58 -147.70 -46.61 32.27
N SER A 59 -148.63 -46.21 31.40
CA SER A 59 -148.31 -45.45 30.20
C SER A 59 -147.66 -44.09 30.51
N LYS A 60 -148.07 -43.41 31.60
CA LYS A 60 -147.38 -42.19 32.05
C LYS A 60 -145.95 -42.46 32.52
N LEU A 61 -145.72 -43.57 33.21
CA LEU A 61 -144.39 -43.98 33.65
C LEU A 61 -143.52 -44.42 32.46
N GLU A 62 -144.08 -45.12 31.47
CA GLU A 62 -143.40 -45.47 30.22
C GLU A 62 -142.95 -44.21 29.47
N ILE A 63 -143.85 -43.23 29.30
CA ILE A 63 -143.51 -41.93 28.71
C ILE A 63 -142.39 -41.24 29.52
N ARG A 64 -142.44 -41.28 30.86
CA ARG A 64 -141.40 -40.68 31.70
C ARG A 64 -140.07 -41.41 31.60
N ILE A 65 -140.07 -42.72 31.45
CA ILE A 65 -138.86 -43.52 31.22
C ILE A 65 -138.27 -43.16 29.85
N GLU A 66 -139.07 -43.09 28.79
CA GLU A 66 -138.61 -42.65 27.48
C GLU A 66 -138.04 -41.22 27.50
N GLU A 67 -138.67 -40.30 28.24
CA GLU A 67 -138.15 -38.95 28.45
C GLU A 67 -136.81 -38.97 29.17
N LEU A 68 -136.68 -39.74 30.25
CA LEU A 68 -135.43 -39.87 31.00
C LEU A 68 -134.33 -40.52 30.16
N GLU A 69 -134.66 -41.50 29.33
CA GLU A 69 -133.71 -42.12 28.40
C GLU A 69 -133.21 -41.11 27.37
N LYS A 70 -134.12 -40.31 26.78
CA LYS A 70 -133.78 -39.20 25.87
C LYS A 70 -132.93 -38.13 26.58
N GLU A 71 -133.24 -37.77 27.82
CA GLU A 71 -132.45 -36.83 28.63
C GLU A 71 -131.04 -37.38 28.92
N ILE A 72 -130.93 -38.66 29.30
CA ILE A 72 -129.64 -39.33 29.54
C ILE A 72 -128.82 -39.38 28.26
N GLU A 73 -129.45 -39.72 27.13
CA GLU A 73 -128.78 -39.78 25.83
C GLU A 73 -128.31 -38.40 25.39
N HIS A 74 -129.15 -37.37 25.53
CA HIS A 74 -128.76 -36.00 25.25
C HIS A 74 -127.58 -35.56 26.13
N ARG A 75 -127.62 -35.85 27.44
CA ARG A 75 -126.52 -35.55 28.36
C ARG A 75 -125.24 -36.28 27.97
N ARG A 76 -125.33 -37.53 27.51
CA ARG A 76 -124.17 -38.27 26.97
C ARG A 76 -123.61 -37.60 25.72
N ARG A 77 -124.47 -37.22 24.76
CA ARG A 77 -124.05 -36.51 23.54
C ARG A 77 -123.36 -35.18 23.86
N LEU A 78 -123.88 -34.40 24.82
CA LEU A 78 -123.24 -33.15 25.26
C LEU A 78 -121.86 -33.39 25.88
N LYS A 79 -121.71 -34.43 26.72
CA LYS A 79 -120.39 -34.80 27.26
C LYS A 79 -119.42 -35.21 26.16
N ILE A 80 -119.86 -36.03 25.20
CA ILE A 80 -119.05 -36.45 24.04
C ILE A 80 -118.64 -35.23 23.22
N LEU A 81 -119.58 -34.31 22.94
CA LEU A 81 -119.31 -33.07 22.22
C LEU A 81 -118.27 -32.21 22.94
N ASN A 82 -118.40 -32.03 24.25
CA ASN A 82 -117.45 -31.27 25.05
C ASN A 82 -116.05 -31.91 25.08
N TYR A 83 -115.97 -33.23 25.22
CA TYR A 83 -114.70 -33.94 25.15
C TYR A 83 -114.07 -33.84 23.76
N ASN A 84 -114.85 -34.00 22.70
CA ASN A 84 -114.39 -33.83 21.32
C ASN A 84 -113.87 -32.40 21.06
N ASN A 85 -114.58 -31.38 21.53
CA ASN A 85 -114.14 -29.99 21.41
C ASN A 85 -112.82 -29.75 22.15
N ARG A 86 -112.66 -30.29 23.36
CA ARG A 86 -111.41 -30.18 24.12
C ARG A 86 -110.26 -30.93 23.45
N ILE A 87 -110.53 -32.11 22.92
CA ILE A 87 -109.57 -32.92 22.16
C ILE A 87 -109.14 -32.18 20.89
N ASN A 88 -110.08 -31.62 20.13
CA ASN A 88 -109.80 -30.86 18.91
C ASN A 88 -109.00 -29.58 19.21
N ALA A 89 -109.34 -28.84 20.26
CA ALA A 89 -108.57 -27.66 20.68
C ALA A 89 -107.12 -28.03 21.04
N MET A 90 -106.90 -29.16 21.72
CA MET A 90 -105.56 -29.67 22.03
C MET A 90 -104.83 -30.14 20.76
N TYR A 91 -105.51 -30.79 19.83
CA TYR A 91 -104.93 -31.17 18.54
C TYR A 91 -104.51 -29.95 17.71
N GLU A 92 -105.36 -28.94 17.60
CA GLU A 92 -105.03 -27.69 16.92
C GLU A 92 -103.84 -26.97 17.58
N TYR A 93 -103.83 -26.89 18.91
CA TYR A 93 -102.72 -26.28 19.64
C TYR A 93 -101.40 -27.02 19.39
N ASN A 94 -101.42 -28.36 19.47
CA ASN A 94 -100.25 -29.17 19.20
C ASN A 94 -99.81 -29.07 17.73
N ASN A 95 -100.74 -29.05 16.79
CA ASN A 95 -100.44 -28.87 15.36
C ASN A 95 -99.79 -27.50 15.10
N ARG A 96 -100.33 -26.42 15.67
CA ARG A 96 -99.69 -25.08 15.58
C ARG A 96 -98.29 -25.08 16.17
N LYS A 97 -98.07 -25.77 17.29
CA LYS A 97 -96.74 -25.89 17.90
C LYS A 97 -95.78 -26.69 17.01
N ILE A 98 -96.24 -27.77 16.38
CA ILE A 98 -95.47 -28.56 15.41
C ILE A 98 -95.12 -27.69 14.19
N GLU A 99 -96.07 -26.94 13.64
CA GLU A 99 -95.88 -26.00 12.52
C GLU A 99 -94.79 -24.97 12.86
N ASN A 100 -94.91 -24.31 14.03
CA ASN A 100 -93.93 -23.32 14.48
C ASN A 100 -92.53 -23.92 14.67
N LEU A 101 -92.44 -25.15 15.17
CA LEU A 101 -91.15 -25.85 15.30
C LEU A 101 -90.55 -26.22 13.95
N LYS A 102 -91.38 -26.63 12.97
CA LYS A 102 -90.93 -26.89 11.59
C LYS A 102 -90.37 -25.62 10.95
N ILE A 103 -91.11 -24.51 11.00
CA ILE A 103 -90.65 -23.21 10.48
C ILE A 103 -89.35 -22.78 11.18
N LYS A 104 -89.25 -22.95 12.51
CA LYS A 104 -88.03 -22.62 13.24
C LYS A 104 -86.84 -23.49 12.81
N ASN A 105 -87.05 -24.79 12.57
CA ASN A 105 -86.01 -25.68 12.06
C ASN A 105 -85.58 -25.28 10.65
N GLU A 106 -86.52 -24.97 9.75
CA GLU A 106 -86.20 -24.50 8.39
C GLU A 106 -85.38 -23.20 8.40
N ILE A 107 -85.72 -22.24 9.27
CA ILE A 107 -84.93 -21.01 9.44
C ILE A 107 -83.53 -21.33 9.97
N LEU A 108 -83.40 -22.25 10.94
CA LEU A 108 -82.10 -22.65 11.49
C LEU A 108 -81.24 -23.37 10.45
N GLU A 109 -81.82 -24.25 9.63
CA GLU A 109 -81.12 -24.93 8.53
C GLU A 109 -80.65 -23.93 7.47
N ASN A 110 -81.51 -22.98 7.08
CA ASN A 110 -81.14 -21.92 6.15
C ASN A 110 -80.02 -21.02 6.71
N ASN A 111 -80.09 -20.65 7.99
CA ASN A 111 -79.05 -19.85 8.63
C ASN A 111 -77.72 -20.62 8.73
N LYS A 112 -77.77 -21.91 9.06
CA LYS A 112 -76.60 -22.78 9.07
C LYS A 112 -75.98 -22.89 7.68
N SER A 113 -76.79 -23.12 6.65
CA SER A 113 -76.32 -23.20 5.25
C SER A 113 -75.69 -21.89 4.78
N LYS A 114 -76.25 -20.74 5.15
CA LYS A 114 -75.66 -19.42 4.87
C LYS A 114 -74.31 -19.23 5.55
N GLN A 115 -74.21 -19.57 6.84
CA GLN A 115 -72.94 -19.49 7.57
C GLN A 115 -71.89 -20.43 7.00
N GLU A 116 -72.27 -21.66 6.63
CA GLU A 116 -71.37 -22.60 5.97
C GLU A 116 -70.86 -22.04 4.63
N ALA A 117 -71.74 -21.42 3.82
CA ALA A 117 -71.34 -20.75 2.59
C ALA A 117 -70.34 -19.60 2.85
N GLU A 118 -70.64 -18.71 3.81
CA GLU A 118 -69.75 -17.60 4.19
C GLU A 118 -68.38 -18.11 4.67
N TYR A 119 -68.34 -19.15 5.50
CA TYR A 119 -67.08 -19.75 5.94
C TYR A 119 -66.30 -20.38 4.78
N THR A 120 -66.98 -21.07 3.85
CA THR A 120 -66.31 -21.65 2.67
C THR A 120 -65.71 -20.56 1.76
N GLU A 121 -66.38 -19.43 1.61
CA GLU A 121 -65.89 -18.27 0.85
C GLU A 121 -64.72 -17.58 1.55
N GLN A 122 -64.77 -17.43 2.88
CA GLN A 122 -63.62 -16.90 3.64
C GLN A 122 -62.41 -17.84 3.52
N ILE A 123 -62.61 -19.14 3.58
CA ILE A 123 -61.54 -20.14 3.42
C ILE A 123 -60.97 -20.08 2.01
N SER A 124 -61.80 -19.99 0.95
CA SER A 124 -61.32 -19.87 -0.42
C SER A 124 -60.52 -18.58 -0.61
N HIS A 125 -61.01 -17.44 -0.10
CA HIS A 125 -60.30 -16.17 -0.16
C HIS A 125 -58.93 -16.25 0.53
N ILE A 126 -58.85 -16.85 1.72
CA ILE A 126 -57.57 -17.00 2.44
C ILE A 126 -56.61 -17.88 1.64
N LYS A 127 -57.09 -18.98 1.05
CA LYS A 127 -56.27 -19.87 0.21
C LYS A 127 -55.75 -19.16 -1.03
N GLU A 128 -56.57 -18.35 -1.69
CA GLU A 128 -56.16 -17.55 -2.85
C GLU A 128 -55.09 -16.52 -2.48
N LYS A 129 -55.28 -15.78 -1.37
CA LYS A 129 -54.26 -14.85 -0.86
C LYS A 129 -52.95 -15.56 -0.52
N GLN A 130 -53.01 -16.71 0.11
CA GLN A 130 -51.82 -17.51 0.42
C GLN A 130 -51.12 -18.01 -0.86
N SER A 131 -51.88 -18.49 -1.84
CA SER A 131 -51.34 -18.92 -3.13
C SER A 131 -50.65 -17.78 -3.89
N GLN A 132 -51.26 -16.59 -3.93
CA GLN A 132 -50.65 -15.41 -4.54
C GLN A 132 -49.36 -15.00 -3.81
N ASN A 133 -49.36 -15.01 -2.47
CA ASN A 133 -48.16 -14.69 -1.69
C ASN A 133 -47.04 -15.71 -1.94
N LEU A 134 -47.36 -17.00 -2.04
CA LEU A 134 -46.38 -18.05 -2.36
C LEU A 134 -45.78 -17.82 -3.75
N GLN A 135 -46.61 -17.56 -4.77
CA GLN A 135 -46.13 -17.27 -6.13
C GLN A 135 -45.23 -16.02 -6.17
N LEU A 136 -45.56 -14.98 -5.42
CA LEU A 136 -44.72 -13.78 -5.31
C LEU A 136 -43.37 -14.11 -4.68
N ILE A 137 -43.36 -14.87 -3.58
CA ILE A 137 -42.13 -15.29 -2.91
C ILE A 137 -41.28 -16.15 -3.86
N GLU A 138 -41.87 -17.14 -4.52
CA GLU A 138 -41.22 -18.00 -5.51
C GLU A 138 -40.59 -17.15 -6.64
N SER A 139 -41.36 -16.22 -7.22
CA SER A 139 -40.84 -15.33 -8.28
C SER A 139 -39.67 -14.45 -7.81
N ILE A 140 -39.66 -14.03 -6.54
CA ILE A 140 -38.58 -13.23 -5.96
C ILE A 140 -37.36 -14.11 -5.69
N THR A 141 -37.55 -15.33 -5.17
CA THR A 141 -36.45 -16.27 -4.93
C THR A 141 -35.79 -16.68 -6.23
N ASP A 142 -36.57 -16.96 -7.27
CA ASP A 142 -36.07 -17.33 -8.60
C ASP A 142 -35.26 -16.19 -9.23
N LYS A 143 -35.75 -14.96 -9.12
CA LYS A 143 -35.00 -13.76 -9.57
C LYS A 143 -33.69 -13.56 -8.82
N LYS A 144 -33.65 -13.87 -7.52
CA LYS A 144 -32.41 -13.80 -6.72
C LYS A 144 -31.44 -14.91 -7.11
N LEU A 145 -31.95 -16.13 -7.32
CA LEU A 145 -31.16 -17.29 -7.73
C LEU A 145 -30.50 -17.03 -9.09
N LEU A 146 -31.27 -16.53 -10.08
CA LEU A 146 -30.76 -16.16 -11.40
C LEU A 146 -29.63 -15.11 -11.33
N LYS A 147 -29.80 -14.07 -10.50
CA LYS A 147 -28.75 -13.06 -10.30
C LYS A 147 -27.50 -13.65 -9.67
N GLU A 148 -27.67 -14.56 -8.71
CA GLU A 148 -26.54 -15.21 -8.08
C GLU A 148 -25.81 -16.14 -9.06
N ASP A 149 -26.55 -16.86 -9.92
CA ASP A 149 -25.96 -17.65 -11.01
C ASP A 149 -25.18 -16.78 -12.01
N GLU A 150 -25.69 -15.59 -12.34
CA GLU A 150 -24.99 -14.61 -13.17
C GLU A 150 -23.72 -14.07 -12.48
N ASN A 151 -23.81 -13.76 -11.18
CA ASN A 151 -22.66 -13.33 -10.38
C ASN A 151 -21.59 -14.42 -10.34
N VAL A 152 -21.97 -15.67 -10.08
CA VAL A 152 -21.06 -16.82 -10.06
C VAL A 152 -20.40 -17.05 -11.41
N LYS A 153 -21.09 -16.80 -12.53
CA LYS A 153 -20.48 -16.88 -13.87
C LYS A 153 -19.54 -15.73 -14.19
N THR A 154 -19.81 -14.53 -13.67
CA THR A 154 -19.01 -13.33 -13.96
C THR A 154 -17.74 -13.21 -13.10
N ILE A 155 -17.77 -13.69 -11.86
CA ILE A 155 -16.62 -13.65 -10.93
C ILE A 155 -15.35 -14.32 -11.51
N PRO A 156 -15.39 -15.53 -12.09
CA PRO A 156 -14.23 -16.16 -12.71
C PRO A 156 -13.65 -15.32 -13.85
N ASN A 157 -14.50 -14.73 -14.69
CA ASN A 157 -14.04 -13.88 -15.79
C ASN A 157 -13.37 -12.59 -15.27
N MET A 158 -13.92 -11.99 -14.20
CA MET A 158 -13.26 -10.85 -13.54
C MET A 158 -11.94 -11.25 -12.91
N LEU A 159 -11.86 -12.43 -12.30
CA LEU A 159 -10.65 -12.97 -11.68
C LEU A 159 -9.56 -13.21 -12.73
N ILE A 160 -9.89 -13.86 -13.85
CA ILE A 160 -8.98 -14.04 -14.99
C ILE A 160 -8.51 -12.67 -15.52
N ALA A 161 -9.42 -11.71 -15.70
CA ALA A 161 -9.05 -10.37 -16.19
C ALA A 161 -8.11 -9.62 -15.22
N VAL A 162 -8.28 -9.80 -13.91
CA VAL A 162 -7.38 -9.23 -12.90
C VAL A 162 -6.04 -9.96 -12.90
N GLU A 163 -6.03 -11.29 -12.98
CA GLU A 163 -4.80 -12.08 -13.08
C GLU A 163 -3.99 -11.72 -14.33
N GLU A 164 -4.64 -11.55 -15.48
CA GLU A 164 -3.96 -11.12 -16.71
C GLU A 164 -3.37 -9.72 -16.58
N LYS A 165 -4.08 -8.77 -15.97
CA LYS A 165 -3.54 -7.43 -15.71
C LYS A 165 -2.32 -7.49 -14.79
N ASN A 166 -2.42 -8.24 -13.69
CA ASN A 166 -1.30 -8.41 -12.76
C ASN A 166 -0.10 -9.08 -13.44
N LYS A 167 -0.32 -10.10 -14.29
CA LYS A 167 0.74 -10.74 -15.08
C LYS A 167 1.40 -9.77 -16.05
N ARG A 168 0.63 -8.87 -16.68
CA ARG A 168 1.18 -7.82 -17.56
C ARG A 168 2.01 -6.81 -16.77
N GLU A 169 1.50 -6.34 -15.64
CA GLU A 169 2.23 -5.41 -14.76
C GLU A 169 3.54 -6.01 -14.24
N ILE A 170 3.54 -7.29 -13.86
CA ILE A 170 4.76 -8.01 -13.45
C ILE A 170 5.76 -8.04 -14.60
N LYS A 171 5.35 -8.45 -15.80
CA LYS A 171 6.24 -8.49 -16.97
C LYS A 171 6.81 -7.11 -17.33
N GLU A 172 5.99 -6.07 -17.32
CA GLU A 172 6.46 -4.70 -17.57
C GLU A 172 7.47 -4.22 -16.51
N LEU A 173 7.33 -4.67 -15.25
CA LEU A 173 8.29 -4.36 -14.20
C LEU A 173 9.58 -5.16 -14.35
N GLU A 174 9.49 -6.44 -14.72
CA GLU A 174 10.64 -7.30 -15.02
C GLU A 174 11.44 -6.72 -16.20
N GLU A 175 10.79 -6.38 -17.31
CA GLU A 175 11.44 -5.75 -18.48
C GLU A 175 12.11 -4.42 -18.12
N LYS A 176 11.47 -3.58 -17.30
CA LYS A 176 12.08 -2.33 -16.81
C LYS A 176 13.27 -2.60 -15.90
N GLN A 177 13.21 -3.62 -15.06
CA GLN A 177 14.33 -4.01 -14.20
C GLN A 177 15.51 -4.53 -15.02
N GLU A 178 15.26 -5.38 -16.03
CA GLU A 178 16.29 -5.86 -16.96
C GLU A 178 16.97 -4.68 -17.69
N ILE A 179 16.20 -3.75 -18.27
CA ILE A 179 16.76 -2.58 -18.95
C ILE A 179 17.61 -1.72 -18.00
N LEU A 180 17.17 -1.51 -16.75
CA LEU A 180 17.94 -0.75 -15.77
C LEU A 180 19.21 -1.48 -15.32
N LEU A 181 19.16 -2.81 -15.22
CA LEU A 181 20.33 -3.63 -14.92
C LEU A 181 21.34 -3.58 -16.07
N ASP A 182 20.89 -3.71 -17.31
CA ASP A 182 21.74 -3.61 -18.50
C ASP A 182 22.41 -2.24 -18.60
N GLN A 183 21.66 -1.15 -18.40
CA GLN A 183 22.22 0.20 -18.34
C GLN A 183 23.27 0.36 -17.23
N LEU A 184 23.02 -0.22 -16.06
CA LEU A 184 23.97 -0.17 -14.95
C LEU A 184 25.23 -0.99 -15.26
N ILE A 185 25.08 -2.15 -15.91
CA ILE A 185 26.20 -2.98 -16.37
C ILE A 185 27.03 -2.20 -17.40
N GLU A 186 26.41 -1.62 -18.43
CA GLU A 186 27.09 -0.80 -19.44
C GLU A 186 27.85 0.38 -18.81
N GLU A 187 27.27 1.08 -17.83
CA GLU A 187 27.94 2.17 -17.11
C GLU A 187 29.18 1.69 -16.34
N TYR A 188 29.11 0.53 -15.69
CA TYR A 188 30.25 -0.02 -14.94
C TYR A 188 31.31 -0.62 -15.85
N GLU A 189 30.93 -1.29 -16.94
CA GLU A 189 31.84 -1.75 -17.98
C GLU A 189 32.56 -0.57 -18.64
N GLY A 190 31.86 0.52 -18.94
CA GLY A 190 32.47 1.75 -19.45
C GLY A 190 33.50 2.34 -18.48
N LYS A 191 33.17 2.42 -17.18
CA LYS A 191 34.11 2.88 -16.14
C LYS A 191 35.32 1.95 -16.02
N LEU A 192 35.14 0.64 -16.14
CA LEU A 192 36.25 -0.33 -16.13
C LEU A 192 37.19 -0.10 -17.31
N VAL A 193 36.67 0.03 -18.52
CA VAL A 193 37.46 0.29 -19.73
C VAL A 193 38.23 1.63 -19.61
N ASP A 194 37.59 2.68 -19.08
CA ASP A 194 38.27 3.96 -18.87
C ASP A 194 39.39 3.88 -17.83
N LEU A 195 39.20 3.11 -16.76
CA LEU A 195 40.24 2.86 -15.76
C LEU A 195 41.37 2.00 -16.32
N GLU A 196 41.07 0.99 -17.13
CA GLU A 196 42.07 0.19 -17.83
C GLU A 196 42.91 1.03 -18.79
N LYS A 197 42.29 1.89 -19.60
CA LYS A 197 43.01 2.84 -20.47
C LYS A 197 43.92 3.78 -19.67
N LYS A 198 43.45 4.32 -18.54
CA LYS A 198 44.29 5.17 -17.67
C LYS A 198 45.46 4.39 -17.08
N ARG A 199 45.24 3.13 -16.70
CA ARG A 199 46.29 2.25 -16.22
C ARG A 199 47.33 2.00 -17.30
N GLU A 200 46.89 1.68 -18.52
CA GLU A 200 47.77 1.48 -19.69
C GLU A 200 48.61 2.72 -19.99
N GLN A 201 47.98 3.90 -20.04
CA GLN A 201 48.69 5.18 -20.22
C GLN A 201 49.72 5.44 -19.11
N CYS A 202 49.39 5.17 -17.85
CA CYS A 202 50.34 5.31 -16.75
C CYS A 202 51.50 4.32 -16.90
N THR A 203 51.24 3.07 -17.27
CA THR A 203 52.30 2.07 -17.48
C THR A 203 53.20 2.44 -18.65
N GLU A 204 52.65 2.96 -19.74
CA GLU A 204 53.41 3.41 -20.90
C GLU A 204 54.28 4.62 -20.56
N ASN A 205 53.74 5.59 -19.82
CA ASN A 205 54.52 6.74 -19.33
C ASN A 205 55.67 6.32 -18.40
N ILE A 206 55.44 5.35 -17.51
CA ILE A 206 56.50 4.81 -16.63
C ILE A 206 57.60 4.16 -17.49
N LEU A 207 57.23 3.35 -18.48
CA LEU A 207 58.20 2.71 -19.38
C LEU A 207 58.98 3.72 -20.21
N LEU A 208 58.34 4.79 -20.69
CA LEU A 208 59.01 5.87 -21.40
C LEU A 208 59.99 6.60 -20.49
N GLN A 209 59.58 6.97 -19.28
CA GLN A 209 60.47 7.62 -18.31
C GLN A 209 61.66 6.72 -17.90
N GLN A 210 61.44 5.41 -17.80
CA GLN A 210 62.53 4.46 -17.55
C GLN A 210 63.53 4.44 -18.71
N LYS A 211 63.06 4.41 -19.96
CA LYS A 211 63.93 4.47 -21.14
C LYS A 211 64.70 5.79 -21.22
N GLU A 212 64.03 6.92 -21.02
CA GLU A 212 64.67 8.24 -21.00
C GLU A 212 65.73 8.33 -19.90
N PHE A 213 65.48 7.73 -18.73
CA PHE A 213 66.44 7.68 -17.64
C PHE A 213 67.64 6.78 -17.95
N GLU A 214 67.43 5.61 -18.55
CA GLU A 214 68.50 4.72 -19.02
C GLU A 214 69.37 5.41 -20.09
N GLU A 215 68.75 6.11 -21.04
CA GLU A 215 69.46 6.91 -22.05
C GLU A 215 70.27 8.03 -21.41
N MET A 216 69.71 8.75 -20.43
CA MET A 216 70.43 9.78 -19.68
C MET A 216 71.62 9.19 -18.90
N GLN A 217 71.45 8.02 -18.27
CA GLN A 217 72.55 7.33 -17.59
C GLN A 217 73.67 6.97 -18.57
N ASN A 218 73.33 6.39 -19.71
CA ASN A 218 74.32 6.05 -20.74
C ASN A 218 75.09 7.29 -21.24
N LEU A 219 74.41 8.43 -21.43
CA LEU A 219 75.07 9.68 -21.81
C LEU A 219 76.04 10.17 -20.73
N ILE A 220 75.62 10.13 -19.45
CA ILE A 220 76.49 10.51 -18.33
C ILE A 220 77.71 9.58 -18.23
N GLU A 221 77.53 8.28 -18.46
CA GLU A 221 78.62 7.30 -18.48
C GLU A 221 79.61 7.59 -19.60
N ILE A 222 79.13 7.84 -20.83
CA ILE A 222 79.98 8.20 -21.97
C ILE A 222 80.75 9.50 -21.70
N ASP A 223 80.10 10.53 -21.16
CA ASP A 223 80.75 11.80 -20.81
C ASP A 223 81.83 11.59 -19.74
N ALA A 224 81.55 10.79 -18.71
CA ALA A 224 82.51 10.46 -17.67
C ALA A 224 83.72 9.68 -18.21
N GLU A 225 83.49 8.73 -19.13
CA GLU A 225 84.56 8.01 -19.83
C GLU A 225 85.41 8.94 -20.69
N MET A 226 84.76 9.85 -21.44
CA MET A 226 85.46 10.85 -22.26
C MET A 226 86.32 11.79 -21.39
N GLU A 227 85.80 12.28 -20.28
CA GLU A 227 86.57 13.08 -19.32
C GLU A 227 87.76 12.32 -18.76
N LEU A 228 87.57 11.03 -18.41
CA LEU A 228 88.63 10.18 -17.88
C LEU A 228 89.74 10.01 -18.92
N VAL A 229 89.38 9.76 -20.18
CA VAL A 229 90.34 9.65 -21.28
C VAL A 229 91.06 10.97 -21.50
N SER A 230 90.36 12.10 -21.54
CA SER A 230 91.00 13.43 -21.68
C SER A 230 92.00 13.69 -20.55
N ARG A 231 91.59 13.49 -19.30
CA ARG A 231 92.49 13.63 -18.13
C ARG A 231 93.70 12.70 -18.24
N LYS A 232 93.49 11.44 -18.64
CA LYS A 232 94.59 10.48 -18.85
C LYS A 232 95.56 10.97 -19.92
N THR A 233 95.07 11.47 -21.06
CA THR A 233 95.93 12.00 -22.13
C THR A 233 96.71 13.24 -21.70
N ASP A 234 96.12 14.12 -20.89
CA ASP A 234 96.81 15.29 -20.35
C ASP A 234 97.92 14.87 -19.38
N PHE A 235 97.65 13.91 -18.50
CA PHE A 235 98.69 13.35 -17.61
C PHE A 235 99.80 12.64 -18.39
N GLU A 236 99.47 11.86 -19.42
CA GLU A 236 100.48 11.23 -20.29
C GLU A 236 101.34 12.28 -21.01
N ARG A 237 100.73 13.37 -21.47
CA ARG A 237 101.45 14.50 -22.11
C ARG A 237 102.41 15.16 -21.11
N LEU A 238 101.96 15.47 -19.90
CA LEU A 238 102.81 16.03 -18.84
C LEU A 238 103.96 15.09 -18.50
N LEU A 239 103.69 13.80 -18.36
CA LEU A 239 104.68 12.79 -18.03
C LEU A 239 105.72 12.62 -19.15
N PHE A 240 105.30 12.73 -20.41
CA PHE A 240 106.21 12.79 -21.56
C PHE A 240 107.08 14.04 -21.54
N GLN A 241 106.49 15.22 -21.27
CA GLN A 241 107.23 16.48 -21.15
C GLN A 241 108.27 16.41 -20.03
N GLU A 242 107.90 15.94 -18.84
CA GLU A 242 108.81 15.72 -17.71
C GLU A 242 109.96 14.77 -18.07
N ARG A 243 109.67 13.64 -18.71
CA ARG A 243 110.72 12.70 -19.18
C ARG A 243 111.66 13.36 -20.19
N HIS A 244 111.13 14.15 -21.11
CA HIS A 244 111.92 14.87 -22.11
C HIS A 244 112.78 15.97 -21.46
N PHE A 245 112.24 16.74 -20.51
CA PHE A 245 113.01 17.71 -19.72
C PHE A 245 114.10 17.02 -18.88
N ALA A 246 113.79 15.90 -18.24
CA ALA A 246 114.78 15.11 -17.50
C ALA A 246 115.90 14.58 -18.41
N SER A 247 115.57 14.16 -19.64
CA SER A 247 116.58 13.76 -20.63
C SER A 247 117.45 14.95 -21.06
N LYS A 248 116.84 16.10 -21.36
CA LYS A 248 117.58 17.33 -21.70
C LYS A 248 118.52 17.76 -20.59
N LEU A 249 118.04 17.79 -19.34
CA LEU A 249 118.86 18.09 -18.17
C LEU A 249 120.00 17.07 -18.00
N LYS A 250 119.75 15.79 -18.28
CA LYS A 250 120.81 14.77 -18.26
C LYS A 250 121.86 15.02 -19.33
N ASP A 251 121.46 15.42 -20.53
CA ASP A 251 122.36 15.77 -21.62
C ASP A 251 123.16 17.03 -21.29
N GLU A 252 122.52 18.11 -20.82
CA GLU A 252 123.17 19.33 -20.34
C GLU A 252 124.14 19.05 -19.19
N ASN A 253 123.75 18.23 -18.22
CA ASN A 253 124.63 17.81 -17.12
C ASN A 253 125.82 16.97 -17.62
N SER A 254 125.65 16.19 -18.69
CA SER A 254 126.76 15.48 -19.33
C SER A 254 127.73 16.42 -20.05
N VAL A 255 127.22 17.48 -20.70
CA VAL A 255 128.03 18.53 -21.35
C VAL A 255 128.78 19.34 -20.30
N LEU A 256 128.09 19.80 -19.25
CA LEU A 256 128.71 20.52 -18.14
C LEU A 256 129.80 19.70 -17.45
N LYS A 257 129.61 18.38 -17.26
CA LYS A 257 130.67 17.51 -16.75
C LYS A 257 131.90 17.47 -17.66
N LYS A 258 131.72 17.46 -19.00
CA LYS A 258 132.83 17.54 -19.96
C LYS A 258 133.51 18.90 -19.88
N GLU A 259 132.75 19.99 -19.86
CA GLU A 259 133.29 21.35 -19.73
C GLU A 259 134.08 21.51 -18.43
N VAL A 260 133.56 21.04 -17.29
CA VAL A 260 134.28 21.06 -16.01
C VAL A 260 135.59 20.26 -16.08
N LEU A 261 135.58 19.12 -16.77
CA LEU A 261 136.79 18.33 -17.00
C LEU A 261 137.80 19.08 -17.89
N ASP A 262 137.34 19.73 -18.96
CA ASP A 262 138.16 20.55 -19.86
C ASP A 262 138.70 21.82 -19.16
N PHE A 263 137.92 22.44 -18.28
CA PHE A 263 138.40 23.53 -17.43
C PHE A 263 139.44 23.03 -16.43
N SER A 264 139.28 21.82 -15.87
CA SER A 264 140.27 21.23 -14.97
C SER A 264 141.60 20.92 -15.68
N THR A 265 141.58 20.51 -16.95
CA THR A 265 142.80 20.28 -17.74
C THR A 265 143.45 21.59 -18.14
N LYS A 266 142.67 22.60 -18.56
CA LYS A 266 143.16 23.97 -18.80
C LYS A 266 143.77 24.60 -17.56
N LEU A 267 143.16 24.39 -16.38
CA LEU A 267 143.72 24.85 -15.10
C LEU A 267 145.06 24.20 -14.79
N LYS A 268 145.24 22.90 -15.06
CA LYS A 268 146.53 22.22 -14.91
C LYS A 268 147.60 22.81 -15.84
N ILE A 269 147.26 23.06 -17.10
CA ILE A 269 148.16 23.74 -18.06
C ILE A 269 148.48 25.16 -17.56
N HIS A 270 147.49 25.89 -17.07
CA HIS A 270 147.70 27.21 -16.48
C HIS A 270 148.54 27.18 -15.20
N ASP A 271 148.45 26.12 -14.39
CA ASP A 271 149.28 25.92 -13.21
C ASP A 271 150.74 25.62 -13.62
N GLU A 272 150.96 24.81 -14.66
CA GLU A 272 152.28 24.58 -15.25
C GLU A 272 152.86 25.87 -15.85
N ASP A 273 152.05 26.63 -16.59
CA ASP A 273 152.43 27.95 -17.10
C ASP A 273 152.69 28.93 -15.97
N ARG A 274 151.87 28.94 -14.91
CA ARG A 274 152.10 29.76 -13.71
C ARG A 274 153.44 29.41 -13.07
N ASP A 275 153.80 28.14 -13.00
CA ASP A 275 155.07 27.74 -12.41
C ASP A 275 156.26 28.09 -13.33
N ASN A 276 156.09 28.05 -14.66
CA ASN A 276 157.04 28.65 -15.62
C ASN A 276 157.15 30.17 -15.48
N TYR A 277 156.02 30.88 -15.30
CA TYR A 277 156.01 32.31 -15.05
C TYR A 277 156.61 32.67 -13.69
N LYS A 278 156.45 31.85 -12.64
CA LYS A 278 157.13 32.04 -11.35
C LYS A 278 158.64 31.94 -11.49
N LEU A 279 159.15 30.95 -12.22
CA LEU A 279 160.59 30.87 -12.57
C LEU A 279 161.05 32.11 -13.35
N ARG A 280 160.23 32.61 -14.27
CA ARG A 280 160.53 33.84 -15.02
C ARG A 280 160.46 35.11 -14.16
N ILE A 281 159.54 35.15 -13.19
CA ILE A 281 159.36 36.23 -12.22
C ILE A 281 160.52 36.24 -11.23
N GLU A 282 161.07 35.10 -10.80
CA GLU A 282 162.30 35.08 -10.00
C GLU A 282 163.48 35.73 -10.76
N VAL A 283 163.62 35.42 -12.06
CA VAL A 283 164.63 36.07 -12.91
C VAL A 283 164.35 37.57 -13.07
N LEU A 284 163.09 37.97 -13.26
CA LEU A 284 162.71 39.38 -13.39
C LEU A 284 162.77 40.14 -12.06
N ASN A 285 162.55 39.51 -10.90
CA ASN A 285 162.62 40.14 -9.59
C ASN A 285 164.05 40.58 -9.26
N THR A 286 165.08 39.85 -9.72
CA THR A 286 166.47 40.34 -9.65
C THR A 286 166.73 41.59 -10.49
N VAL A 287 165.89 41.86 -11.51
CA VAL A 287 165.92 43.06 -12.35
C VAL A 287 165.01 44.16 -11.78
N VAL A 288 163.89 43.79 -11.16
CA VAL A 288 162.93 44.68 -10.50
C VAL A 288 163.50 45.23 -9.20
N ASP A 289 164.28 44.49 -8.41
CA ASP A 289 164.98 45.04 -7.22
C ASP A 289 165.89 46.24 -7.58
N LYS A 290 166.39 46.28 -8.81
CA LYS A 290 167.17 47.42 -9.34
C LYS A 290 166.31 48.60 -9.80
N LYS A 291 165.03 48.37 -10.08
CA LYS A 291 164.04 49.36 -10.56
C LYS A 291 163.07 49.82 -9.44
N GLN A 292 162.86 49.01 -8.40
CA GLN A 292 161.96 49.26 -7.26
C GLN A 292 162.47 50.41 -6.38
N ASN A 293 163.80 50.55 -6.25
CA ASN A 293 164.44 51.74 -5.68
C ASN A 293 164.08 53.06 -6.39
N TRP A 294 163.47 53.00 -7.59
CA TRP A 294 163.05 54.16 -8.38
C TRP A 294 161.54 54.41 -8.34
N ILE A 295 160.75 53.43 -7.90
CA ILE A 295 159.27 53.49 -7.86
C ILE A 295 158.75 53.93 -6.50
N ASP A 296 159.50 53.70 -5.41
CA ASP A 296 159.14 54.18 -4.07
C ASP A 296 159.04 55.72 -3.99
N TYR A 297 159.60 56.43 -4.97
CA TYR A 297 159.47 57.89 -5.12
C TYR A 297 158.16 58.35 -5.79
N LEU A 298 157.47 57.48 -6.55
CA LEU A 298 156.35 57.87 -7.41
C LEU A 298 154.97 57.35 -6.93
N GLN A 299 154.93 56.47 -5.93
CA GLN A 299 153.69 55.86 -5.43
C GLN A 299 152.98 56.62 -4.29
N GLU A 300 153.58 57.67 -3.73
CA GLU A 300 152.95 58.44 -2.65
C GLU A 300 151.82 59.39 -3.14
N VAL A 301 151.75 59.69 -4.44
CA VAL A 301 150.92 60.82 -4.94
C VAL A 301 149.54 60.42 -5.48
N LEU A 302 149.33 59.17 -5.92
CA LEU A 302 148.15 58.82 -6.73
C LEU A 302 147.09 57.99 -6.00
N GLN A 303 147.21 57.83 -4.68
CA GLN A 303 146.39 56.86 -3.96
C GLN A 303 144.96 57.28 -3.57
N LEU A 304 144.48 58.52 -3.73
CA LEU A 304 143.22 58.88 -3.04
C LEU A 304 142.33 59.89 -3.80
N ARG A 305 141.63 59.43 -4.85
CA ARG A 305 140.39 60.09 -5.30
C ARG A 305 139.39 59.10 -5.96
N ASP A 306 138.88 58.22 -5.12
CA ASP A 306 137.49 57.82 -4.93
C ASP A 306 136.57 57.36 -6.08
N ARG A 307 135.97 56.20 -5.78
CA ARG A 307 134.87 55.51 -6.43
C ARG A 307 133.49 56.00 -5.94
N LYS A 308 132.53 56.03 -6.89
CA LYS A 308 131.09 55.67 -6.80
C LYS A 308 130.15 56.68 -6.08
N PRO A 309 128.80 56.72 -6.34
CA PRO A 309 127.89 55.55 -6.32
C PRO A 309 126.56 55.60 -7.16
N GLN A 310 125.73 54.55 -7.02
CA GLN A 310 124.39 54.31 -7.58
C GLN A 310 123.55 53.56 -6.51
N GLY A 311 122.34 54.05 -6.14
CA GLY A 311 121.59 53.51 -4.99
C GLY A 311 120.07 53.72 -4.91
N GLU A 312 119.38 54.28 -5.91
CA GLU A 312 117.98 54.71 -5.73
C GLU A 312 116.89 53.82 -6.40
N GLU A 313 117.23 52.80 -7.19
CA GLU A 313 116.23 52.05 -7.99
C GLU A 313 115.47 50.93 -7.24
N LYS A 314 115.93 50.47 -6.07
CA LYS A 314 115.32 49.31 -5.38
C LYS A 314 114.06 49.64 -4.57
N HIS A 315 113.83 50.90 -4.18
CA HIS A 315 112.74 51.23 -3.25
C HIS A 315 111.35 51.36 -3.93
N PHE A 316 111.29 51.57 -5.24
CA PHE A 316 110.02 51.82 -5.95
C PHE A 316 109.22 50.53 -6.24
N TYR A 317 109.90 49.40 -6.42
CA TYR A 317 109.25 48.15 -6.86
C TYR A 317 108.46 47.44 -5.74
N ASP A 318 108.91 47.56 -4.48
CA ASP A 318 108.33 46.83 -3.35
C ASP A 318 106.96 47.40 -2.91
N MET A 319 106.68 48.68 -3.19
CA MET A 319 105.46 49.35 -2.74
C MET A 319 104.23 49.08 -3.64
N VAL A 320 104.45 48.67 -4.89
CA VAL A 320 103.37 48.38 -5.87
C VAL A 320 102.75 46.99 -5.64
N LEU A 321 103.54 46.02 -5.16
CA LEU A 321 103.10 44.64 -4.99
C LEU A 321 102.09 44.49 -3.84
N GLU A 322 102.28 45.24 -2.75
CA GLU A 322 101.47 45.13 -1.54
C GLU A 322 100.03 45.65 -1.75
N ASN A 323 99.86 46.68 -2.59
CA ASN A 323 98.55 47.31 -2.82
C ASN A 323 97.60 46.43 -3.65
N THR A 324 98.13 45.57 -4.53
CA THR A 324 97.31 44.63 -5.32
C THR A 324 96.80 43.43 -4.52
N ARG A 325 97.47 43.09 -3.41
CA ARG A 325 97.11 41.98 -2.54
C ARG A 325 95.90 42.30 -1.66
N ILE A 326 95.82 43.55 -1.17
CA ILE A 326 94.73 44.04 -0.32
C ILE A 326 93.40 44.10 -1.09
N VAL A 327 93.42 44.48 -2.37
CA VAL A 327 92.20 44.58 -3.20
C VAL A 327 91.57 43.19 -3.48
N LYS A 328 92.37 42.15 -3.72
CA LYS A 328 91.86 40.78 -3.95
C LYS A 328 91.23 40.16 -2.70
N LEU A 329 91.81 40.38 -1.52
CA LEU A 329 91.24 39.88 -0.26
C LEU A 329 89.88 40.51 0.07
N LYS A 330 89.65 41.76 -0.34
CA LYS A 330 88.36 42.44 -0.16
C LYS A 330 87.26 41.82 -1.02
N THR A 331 87.54 41.55 -2.30
CA THR A 331 86.55 40.98 -3.22
C THR A 331 86.16 39.55 -2.87
N ASP A 332 87.11 38.75 -2.37
CA ASP A 332 86.86 37.36 -1.99
C ASP A 332 85.98 37.25 -0.74
N LEU A 333 86.15 38.17 0.22
CA LEU A 333 85.32 38.25 1.43
C LEU A 333 83.89 38.70 1.12
N GLU A 334 83.71 39.67 0.22
CA GLU A 334 82.37 40.13 -0.23
C GLU A 334 81.62 39.01 -0.97
N PHE A 335 82.30 38.24 -1.83
CA PHE A 335 81.68 37.14 -2.57
C PHE A 335 81.24 35.99 -1.65
N LYS A 336 82.05 35.67 -0.63
CA LYS A 336 81.74 34.61 0.34
C LYS A 336 80.53 34.96 1.21
N HIS A 337 80.44 36.21 1.67
CA HIS A 337 79.30 36.69 2.46
C HIS A 337 77.99 36.67 1.66
N ILE A 338 78.04 36.99 0.36
CA ILE A 338 76.85 36.93 -0.52
C ILE A 338 76.34 35.49 -0.71
N ILE A 339 77.24 34.52 -0.83
CA ILE A 339 76.84 33.10 -0.99
C ILE A 339 76.19 32.58 0.29
N GLU A 340 76.78 32.84 1.46
CA GLU A 340 76.24 32.42 2.76
C GLU A 340 74.84 33.02 3.03
N LEU A 341 74.64 34.29 2.71
CA LEU A 341 73.32 34.94 2.85
C LEU A 341 72.26 34.36 1.89
N LYS A 342 72.63 34.02 0.65
CA LYS A 342 71.71 33.37 -0.30
C LYS A 342 71.30 31.98 0.16
N GLN A 343 72.24 31.23 0.74
CA GLN A 343 71.99 29.88 1.23
C GLN A 343 71.02 29.88 2.41
N HIS A 344 71.18 30.80 3.36
CA HIS A 344 70.22 31.00 4.45
C HIS A 344 68.84 31.45 3.97
N LEU A 345 68.77 32.28 2.93
CA LEU A 345 67.49 32.68 2.32
C LEU A 345 66.77 31.49 1.68
N GLN A 346 67.51 30.63 0.97
CA GLN A 346 66.97 29.39 0.38
C GLN A 346 66.47 28.39 1.42
N GLU A 347 67.21 28.17 2.51
CA GLU A 347 66.80 27.30 3.61
C GLU A 347 65.50 27.80 4.26
N ARG A 348 65.39 29.13 4.47
CA ARG A 348 64.17 29.75 5.01
C ARG A 348 62.99 29.67 4.06
N GLU A 349 63.19 29.85 2.75
CA GLU A 349 62.13 29.66 1.76
C GLU A 349 61.65 28.20 1.69
N ALA A 350 62.57 27.23 1.78
CA ALA A 350 62.22 25.82 1.84
C ALA A 350 61.40 25.49 3.10
N GLU A 351 61.79 26.00 4.27
CA GLU A 351 61.02 25.86 5.52
C GLU A 351 59.62 26.48 5.41
N ILE A 352 59.51 27.68 4.82
CA ILE A 352 58.23 28.37 4.62
C ILE A 352 57.32 27.56 3.69
N ASN A 353 57.85 27.02 2.60
CA ASN A 353 57.08 26.22 1.66
C ASN A 353 56.63 24.88 2.28
N ALA A 354 57.49 24.24 3.08
CA ALA A 354 57.12 23.05 3.84
C ALA A 354 55.99 23.36 4.84
N MET A 355 56.09 24.47 5.59
CA MET A 355 55.03 24.90 6.49
C MET A 355 53.71 25.20 5.75
N ARG A 356 53.75 25.84 4.59
CA ARG A 356 52.56 26.08 3.76
C ARG A 356 51.90 24.77 3.31
N ALA A 357 52.68 23.79 2.87
CA ALA A 357 52.15 22.48 2.50
C ALA A 357 51.50 21.76 3.69
N THR A 358 52.12 21.82 4.88
CA THR A 358 51.50 21.26 6.09
C THR A 358 50.21 21.98 6.49
N PHE A 359 50.15 23.30 6.27
CA PHE A 359 48.96 24.10 6.53
C PHE A 359 47.80 23.74 5.59
N GLU A 360 48.06 23.55 4.29
CA GLU A 360 47.05 23.09 3.33
C GLU A 360 46.51 21.70 3.67
N ILE A 361 47.39 20.77 4.08
CA ILE A 361 46.97 19.44 4.55
C ILE A 361 46.09 19.55 5.79
N MET A 362 46.46 20.39 6.76
CA MET A 362 45.64 20.64 7.95
C MET A 362 44.30 21.29 7.61
N GLN A 363 44.25 22.25 6.68
CA GLN A 363 42.99 22.85 6.21
C GLN A 363 42.08 21.81 5.56
N CYS A 364 42.62 20.97 4.68
CA CYS A 364 41.86 19.86 4.08
C CYS A 364 41.32 18.89 5.14
N GLN A 365 42.10 18.61 6.19
CA GLN A 365 41.64 17.77 7.30
C GLN A 365 40.55 18.44 8.12
N LEU A 366 40.65 19.75 8.38
CA LEU A 366 39.62 20.52 9.08
C LEU A 366 38.30 20.55 8.28
N GLU A 367 38.36 20.72 6.96
CA GLU A 367 37.19 20.65 6.08
C GLU A 367 36.53 19.26 6.11
N LYS A 368 37.33 18.19 6.11
CA LYS A 368 36.79 16.82 6.25
C LYS A 368 36.12 16.61 7.61
N ILE A 369 36.73 17.07 8.70
CA ILE A 369 36.17 16.94 10.05
C ILE A 369 34.88 17.76 10.18
N THR A 370 34.86 19.00 9.67
CA THR A 370 33.66 19.84 9.71
C THR A 370 32.52 19.25 8.86
N HIS A 371 32.83 18.63 7.72
CA HIS A 371 31.84 17.89 6.94
C HIS A 371 31.30 16.66 7.68
N GLN A 372 32.18 15.87 8.31
CA GLN A 372 31.78 14.72 9.13
C GLN A 372 30.93 15.14 10.34
N LEU A 373 31.28 16.24 11.01
CA LEU A 373 30.50 16.80 12.11
C LEU A 373 29.09 17.18 11.65
N HIS A 374 28.93 17.80 10.48
CA HIS A 374 27.61 18.10 9.92
C HIS A 374 26.76 16.84 9.68
N ILE A 375 27.37 15.77 9.15
CA ILE A 375 26.67 14.49 8.93
C ILE A 375 26.22 13.88 10.27
N VAL A 376 27.13 13.86 11.25
CA VAL A 376 26.82 13.34 12.59
C VAL A 376 25.71 14.16 13.24
N ASP A 377 25.77 15.49 13.19
CA ASP A 377 24.73 16.39 13.70
C ASP A 377 23.38 16.16 13.03
N PHE A 378 23.35 15.96 11.72
CA PHE A 378 22.13 15.64 11.00
C PHE A 378 21.54 14.31 11.50
N SER A 379 22.36 13.26 11.60
CA SER A 379 21.92 11.95 12.11
C SER A 379 21.45 12.01 13.57
N ALA A 380 22.10 12.83 14.40
CA ALA A 380 21.73 13.06 15.79
C ALA A 380 20.38 13.78 15.92
N ARG A 381 20.10 14.75 15.03
CA ARG A 381 18.79 15.42 14.97
C ARG A 381 17.69 14.45 14.54
N GLU A 382 17.95 13.64 13.52
CA GLU A 382 16.99 12.66 13.02
C GLU A 382 16.65 11.60 14.08
N THR A 383 17.65 11.05 14.76
CA THR A 383 17.46 10.07 15.85
C THR A 383 16.73 10.69 17.05
N LYS A 384 17.05 11.93 17.43
CA LYS A 384 16.29 12.68 18.45
C LYS A 384 14.82 12.85 18.05
N GLN A 385 14.54 13.22 16.80
CA GLN A 385 13.15 13.34 16.34
C GLN A 385 12.41 11.99 16.37
N LYS A 386 13.06 10.91 15.93
CA LYS A 386 12.52 9.54 16.03
C LYS A 386 12.22 9.17 17.48
N LEU A 387 13.13 9.45 18.41
CA LEU A 387 12.96 9.18 19.84
C LEU A 387 11.78 9.95 20.44
N VAL A 388 11.64 11.24 20.11
CA VAL A 388 10.49 12.04 20.57
C VAL A 388 9.18 11.49 20.00
N ALA A 389 9.17 11.07 18.74
CA ALA A 389 7.99 10.48 18.11
C ALA A 389 7.61 9.12 18.74
N THR A 390 8.57 8.26 19.05
CA THR A 390 8.33 6.96 19.70
C THR A 390 7.91 7.14 21.16
N SER A 391 8.53 8.06 21.91
CA SER A 391 8.12 8.42 23.27
C SER A 391 6.67 8.91 23.31
N ARG A 392 6.26 9.80 22.40
CA ARG A 392 4.85 10.24 22.29
C ARG A 392 3.89 9.09 21.99
N LYS A 393 4.29 8.12 21.17
CA LYS A 393 3.48 6.92 20.90
C LYS A 393 3.38 6.03 22.14
N LEU A 394 4.48 5.83 22.86
CA LEU A 394 4.51 5.07 24.11
C LEU A 394 3.62 5.71 25.17
N ASP A 395 3.66 7.03 25.32
CA ASP A 395 2.78 7.73 26.28
C ASP A 395 1.31 7.60 25.93
N ARG A 396 0.96 7.62 24.63
CA ARG A 396 -0.41 7.34 24.18
C ARG A 396 -0.82 5.91 24.56
N ILE A 397 0.04 4.93 24.32
CA ILE A 397 -0.23 3.53 24.66
C ILE A 397 -0.39 3.38 26.18
N ARG A 398 0.53 3.93 26.98
CA ARG A 398 0.45 3.93 28.45
C ARG A 398 -0.85 4.57 28.96
N LYS A 399 -1.25 5.71 28.40
CA LYS A 399 -2.55 6.34 28.72
C LYS A 399 -3.73 5.43 28.38
N THR A 400 -3.75 4.81 27.20
CA THR A 400 -4.83 3.87 26.84
C THR A 400 -4.85 2.61 27.70
N LEU A 401 -3.67 2.11 28.10
CA LEU A 401 -3.54 0.94 28.96
C LEU A 401 -4.01 1.27 30.37
N SER A 402 -3.61 2.42 30.92
CA SER A 402 -4.12 2.93 32.20
C SER A 402 -5.64 3.11 32.19
N GLN A 403 -6.21 3.69 31.13
CA GLN A 403 -7.66 3.81 30.98
C GLN A 403 -8.37 2.45 30.92
N LYS A 404 -7.83 1.48 30.17
CA LYS A 404 -8.38 0.11 30.10
C LYS A 404 -8.25 -0.61 31.44
N SER A 405 -7.12 -0.50 32.11
CA SER A 405 -6.87 -1.07 33.43
C SER A 405 -7.82 -0.48 34.47
N ALA A 406 -8.07 0.83 34.47
CA ALA A 406 -9.07 1.44 35.33
C ALA A 406 -10.49 0.91 35.07
N VAL A 407 -10.86 0.67 33.81
CA VAL A 407 -12.14 0.01 33.47
C VAL A 407 -12.19 -1.44 33.96
N LEU A 408 -11.08 -2.18 33.90
CA LEU A 408 -11.00 -3.54 34.42
C LEU A 408 -11.07 -3.57 35.96
N HIS A 409 -10.38 -2.66 36.66
CA HIS A 409 -10.44 -2.58 38.11
C HIS A 409 -11.83 -2.16 38.62
N THR A 410 -12.50 -1.24 37.92
CA THR A 410 -13.88 -0.87 38.23
C THR A 410 -14.85 -2.02 37.95
N PHE A 411 -14.67 -2.75 36.85
CA PHE A 411 -15.44 -3.97 36.57
C PHE A 411 -15.21 -5.04 37.63
N TYR A 412 -13.96 -5.26 38.05
CA TYR A 412 -13.62 -6.22 39.10
C TYR A 412 -14.22 -5.82 40.44
N SER A 413 -14.21 -4.53 40.79
CA SER A 413 -14.86 -4.02 42.01
C SER A 413 -16.38 -4.18 41.95
N ASP A 414 -17.01 -3.89 40.81
CA ASP A 414 -18.44 -4.10 40.58
C ASP A 414 -18.80 -5.60 40.66
N LEU A 415 -17.94 -6.48 40.15
CA LEU A 415 -18.09 -7.93 40.21
C LEU A 415 -17.95 -8.46 41.64
N ILE A 416 -16.97 -7.97 42.41
CA ILE A 416 -16.88 -8.25 43.86
C ILE A 416 -18.13 -7.76 44.59
N GLY A 417 -18.67 -6.61 44.20
CA GLY A 417 -19.96 -6.13 44.68
C GLY A 417 -21.10 -7.11 44.40
N CYS A 418 -21.16 -7.72 43.22
CA CYS A 418 -22.12 -8.78 42.90
C CYS A 418 -21.91 -10.06 43.73
N ILE A 419 -20.64 -10.44 43.98
CA ILE A 419 -20.27 -11.58 44.82
C ILE A 419 -20.80 -11.42 46.26
N SER A 420 -20.93 -10.19 46.77
CA SER A 420 -21.52 -9.95 48.10
C SER A 420 -23.00 -10.35 48.22
N PHE A 421 -23.69 -10.61 47.11
CA PHE A 421 -25.09 -11.08 47.07
C PHE A 421 -25.25 -12.57 46.78
N ILE A 422 -24.18 -13.37 46.94
CA ILE A 422 -24.19 -14.82 46.66
C ILE A 422 -25.31 -15.57 47.41
N ASP A 423 -25.67 -15.13 48.62
CA ASP A 423 -26.67 -15.80 49.44
C ASP A 423 -28.12 -15.53 49.01
N ASP A 424 -28.36 -14.50 48.17
CA ASP A 424 -29.70 -14.08 47.73
C ASP A 424 -29.83 -14.18 46.20
N HIS A 425 -30.31 -15.33 45.73
CA HIS A 425 -30.32 -15.73 44.32
C HIS A 425 -31.13 -14.76 43.41
N GLN A 426 -32.15 -14.07 43.94
CA GLN A 426 -32.92 -13.09 43.14
C GLN A 426 -32.16 -11.77 42.98
N LYS A 427 -31.50 -11.28 44.05
CA LYS A 427 -30.69 -10.07 44.01
C LYS A 427 -29.42 -10.26 43.19
N LEU A 428 -28.80 -11.44 43.26
CA LEU A 428 -27.65 -11.79 42.44
C LEU A 428 -27.99 -11.72 40.95
N LYS A 429 -29.09 -12.36 40.52
CA LYS A 429 -29.56 -12.33 39.13
C LYS A 429 -29.82 -10.89 38.64
N GLY A 430 -30.49 -10.06 39.46
CA GLY A 430 -30.72 -8.65 39.14
C GLY A 430 -29.43 -7.83 39.02
N SER A 431 -28.47 -8.04 39.92
CA SER A 431 -27.19 -7.34 39.92
C SER A 431 -26.31 -7.71 38.71
N ILE A 432 -26.30 -8.98 38.30
CA ILE A 432 -25.57 -9.46 37.11
C ILE A 432 -26.21 -8.91 35.82
N ILE A 433 -27.55 -8.88 35.72
CA ILE A 433 -28.24 -8.27 34.57
C ILE A 433 -27.89 -6.78 34.46
N ALA A 434 -27.93 -6.04 35.57
CA ALA A 434 -27.55 -4.62 35.59
C ALA A 434 -26.08 -4.39 35.21
N LEU A 435 -25.17 -5.29 35.64
CA LEU A 435 -23.75 -5.24 35.30
C LEU A 435 -23.53 -5.53 33.80
N CYS A 436 -24.22 -6.54 33.25
CA CYS A 436 -24.22 -6.81 31.81
C CYS A 436 -24.74 -5.62 31.00
N GLU A 437 -25.82 -4.96 31.43
CA GLU A 437 -26.34 -3.76 30.75
C GLU A 437 -25.36 -2.58 30.81
N LYS A 438 -24.76 -2.31 31.98
CA LYS A 438 -23.83 -1.18 32.20
C LYS A 438 -22.58 -1.25 31.32
N TYR A 439 -22.02 -2.45 31.12
CA TYR A 439 -20.81 -2.64 30.30
C TYR A 439 -21.10 -2.94 28.82
N ASN A 440 -22.25 -3.52 28.47
CA ASN A 440 -22.64 -3.76 27.07
C ASN A 440 -23.23 -2.53 26.37
N GLN A 441 -24.01 -1.67 27.05
CA GLN A 441 -24.59 -0.47 26.42
C GLN A 441 -23.52 0.55 25.99
N LYS A 442 -22.39 0.64 26.71
CA LYS A 442 -21.24 1.48 26.32
C LYS A 442 -20.49 0.93 25.11
N ASN A 443 -20.45 -0.38 24.91
CA ASN A 443 -19.83 -1.00 23.73
C ASN A 443 -20.64 -0.76 22.46
N ILE A 444 -21.96 -0.90 22.51
CA ILE A 444 -22.83 -0.71 21.34
C ILE A 444 -22.80 0.76 20.86
N LYS A 445 -22.88 1.74 21.78
CA LYS A 445 -22.76 3.16 21.43
C LYS A 445 -21.37 3.52 20.87
N LYS A 446 -20.29 2.92 21.39
CA LYS A 446 -18.93 3.10 20.85
C LYS A 446 -18.73 2.47 19.47
N ILE A 447 -19.34 1.31 19.20
CA ILE A 447 -19.28 0.65 17.90
C ILE A 447 -19.98 1.51 16.84
N ILE A 448 -21.17 2.04 17.15
CA ILE A 448 -21.91 2.93 16.25
C ILE A 448 -21.12 4.24 16.00
N ALA A 449 -20.54 4.85 17.03
CA ALA A 449 -19.71 6.05 16.89
C ALA A 449 -18.41 5.79 16.10
N SER A 450 -17.77 4.63 16.32
CA SER A 450 -16.59 4.18 15.58
C SER A 450 -16.89 3.99 14.09
N TYR A 451 -18.02 3.35 13.77
CA TYR A 451 -18.47 3.15 12.39
C TYR A 451 -18.74 4.49 11.68
N LYS A 452 -19.43 5.41 12.37
CA LYS A 452 -19.72 6.76 11.85
C LYS A 452 -18.44 7.59 11.61
N ASN A 453 -17.46 7.53 12.51
CA ASN A 453 -16.16 8.18 12.35
C ASN A 453 -15.30 7.57 11.24
N ARG A 454 -15.38 6.24 11.06
CA ARG A 454 -14.68 5.54 9.98
C ARG A 454 -15.23 5.94 8.61
N ILE A 455 -16.55 6.03 8.49
CA ILE A 455 -17.22 6.54 7.28
C ILE A 455 -16.84 7.99 7.00
N ALA A 456 -16.83 8.86 8.02
CA ALA A 456 -16.43 10.26 7.85
C ALA A 456 -14.96 10.43 7.41
N ASN A 457 -14.05 9.58 7.92
CA ASN A 457 -12.65 9.58 7.50
C ASN A 457 -12.45 9.04 6.08
N ILE A 458 -13.25 8.06 5.65
CA ILE A 458 -13.22 7.55 4.27
C ILE A 458 -13.69 8.65 3.31
N HIS A 459 -14.79 9.34 3.62
CA HIS A 459 -15.26 10.47 2.81
C HIS A 459 -14.22 11.59 2.71
N LYS A 460 -13.59 12.00 3.82
CA LYS A 460 -12.51 13.00 3.80
C LYS A 460 -11.29 12.58 2.96
N LYS A 461 -10.96 11.29 2.90
CA LYS A 461 -9.89 10.78 2.03
C LYS A 461 -10.29 10.82 0.56
N TRP A 462 -11.54 10.44 0.26
CA TRP A 462 -12.11 10.53 -1.07
C TRP A 462 -12.15 11.97 -1.58
N ASP A 463 -12.58 12.93 -0.76
CA ASP A 463 -12.61 14.35 -1.13
C ASP A 463 -11.21 14.90 -1.45
N ARG A 464 -10.18 14.49 -0.68
CA ARG A 464 -8.78 14.84 -0.96
C ARG A 464 -8.26 14.23 -2.26
N GLN A 465 -8.57 12.95 -2.49
CA GLN A 465 -8.19 12.28 -3.73
C GLN A 465 -8.86 12.94 -4.93
N ARG A 466 -10.16 13.22 -4.83
CA ARG A 466 -10.93 13.95 -5.84
C ARG A 466 -10.32 15.32 -6.13
N TYR A 467 -10.01 16.10 -5.10
CA TYR A 467 -9.35 17.41 -5.28
C TYR A 467 -8.00 17.29 -5.99
N ASN A 468 -7.18 16.30 -5.63
CA ASN A 468 -5.90 16.07 -6.31
C ASN A 468 -6.07 15.69 -7.78
N PHE A 469 -7.06 14.84 -8.10
CA PHE A 469 -7.38 14.49 -9.48
C PHE A 469 -7.91 15.69 -10.27
N GLU A 470 -8.81 16.48 -9.69
CA GLU A 470 -9.33 17.71 -10.29
C GLU A 470 -8.20 18.72 -10.56
N TYR A 471 -7.26 18.87 -9.61
CA TYR A 471 -6.07 19.70 -9.79
C TYR A 471 -5.15 19.18 -10.90
N MET A 472 -4.91 17.87 -10.97
CA MET A 472 -4.06 17.28 -11.99
C MET A 472 -4.68 17.39 -13.39
N VAL A 473 -5.99 17.15 -13.51
CA VAL A 473 -6.74 17.38 -14.75
C VAL A 473 -6.69 18.84 -15.16
N HIS A 474 -6.86 19.77 -14.21
CA HIS A 474 -6.76 21.20 -14.51
C HIS A 474 -5.36 21.58 -14.99
N LYS A 475 -4.30 21.07 -14.36
CA LYS A 475 -2.91 21.28 -14.76
C LYS A 475 -2.64 20.74 -16.18
N LEU A 476 -3.04 19.49 -16.45
CA LEU A 476 -2.92 18.89 -17.79
C LEU A 476 -3.71 19.68 -18.84
N LYS A 477 -4.87 20.24 -18.48
CA LYS A 477 -5.68 21.09 -19.38
C LYS A 477 -4.99 22.41 -19.71
N ILE A 478 -4.23 22.98 -18.79
CA ILE A 478 -3.40 24.17 -19.04
C ILE A 478 -2.23 23.81 -19.96
N GLU A 479 -1.52 22.72 -19.67
CA GLU A 479 -0.36 22.26 -20.46
C GLU A 479 -0.77 21.91 -21.90
N THR A 480 -1.87 21.18 -22.08
CA THR A 480 -2.41 20.86 -23.41
C THR A 480 -2.87 22.10 -24.19
N LYS A 481 -3.50 23.08 -23.52
CA LYS A 481 -3.80 24.37 -24.17
C LYS A 481 -2.55 25.11 -24.61
N ALA A 482 -1.48 25.07 -23.81
CA ALA A 482 -0.21 25.71 -24.16
C ALA A 482 0.47 25.01 -25.34
N THR A 483 0.48 23.68 -25.38
CA THR A 483 1.06 22.91 -26.50
C THR A 483 0.25 23.11 -27.78
N VAL A 484 -1.08 23.09 -27.72
CA VAL A 484 -1.95 23.39 -28.87
C VAL A 484 -1.67 24.78 -29.41
N LYS A 485 -1.57 25.81 -28.55
CA LYS A 485 -1.20 27.17 -28.98
C LYS A 485 0.17 27.21 -29.69
N LYS A 486 1.17 26.50 -29.15
CA LYS A 486 2.51 26.43 -29.74
C LYS A 486 2.50 25.74 -31.11
N CYS A 487 1.79 24.62 -31.24
CA CYS A 487 1.61 23.91 -32.50
C CYS A 487 0.85 24.75 -33.52
N THR A 488 -0.22 25.46 -33.13
CA THR A 488 -0.95 26.36 -34.03
C THR A 488 -0.06 27.50 -34.53
N LEU A 489 0.78 28.08 -33.65
CA LEU A 489 1.76 29.12 -34.03
C LEU A 489 2.80 28.58 -35.02
N GLN A 490 3.35 27.39 -34.77
CA GLN A 490 4.27 26.74 -35.70
C GLN A 490 3.61 26.43 -37.04
N ASN A 491 2.37 25.93 -37.04
CA ASN A 491 1.62 25.67 -38.26
C ASN A 491 1.38 26.98 -39.04
N CYS A 492 0.96 28.06 -38.39
CA CYS A 492 0.81 29.37 -39.05
C CYS A 492 2.12 29.86 -39.67
N LEU A 493 3.26 29.70 -38.97
CA LEU A 493 4.58 30.06 -39.50
C LEU A 493 4.99 29.18 -40.70
N LEU A 494 4.71 27.89 -40.65
CA LEU A 494 4.96 26.96 -41.75
C LEU A 494 4.07 27.28 -42.96
N THR A 495 2.78 27.56 -42.74
CA THR A 495 1.87 28.00 -43.81
C THR A 495 2.34 29.32 -44.43
N ALA A 496 2.80 30.28 -43.62
CA ALA A 496 3.39 31.52 -44.12
C ALA A 496 4.66 31.27 -44.95
N LYS A 497 5.55 30.39 -44.50
CA LYS A 497 6.75 29.98 -45.26
C LYS A 497 6.39 29.27 -46.57
N ILE A 498 5.42 28.36 -46.56
CA ILE A 498 4.93 27.67 -47.76
C ILE A 498 4.35 28.68 -48.75
N ASN A 499 3.54 29.63 -48.27
CA ASN A 499 2.97 30.67 -49.13
C ASN A 499 4.04 31.59 -49.71
N ASN A 500 5.06 31.94 -48.92
CA ASN A 500 6.19 32.75 -49.41
C ASN A 500 7.02 31.98 -50.44
N ASN A 501 7.28 30.69 -50.21
CA ASN A 501 7.96 29.82 -51.17
C ASN A 501 7.13 29.61 -52.46
N ARG A 502 5.80 29.48 -52.35
CA ARG A 502 4.91 29.46 -53.52
C ARG A 502 4.96 30.77 -54.30
N GLY A 503 4.99 31.92 -53.62
CA GLY A 503 5.17 33.22 -54.27
C GLY A 503 6.51 33.32 -55.01
N LYS A 504 7.60 32.84 -54.40
CA LYS A 504 8.91 32.78 -55.05
C LYS A 504 8.94 31.84 -56.25
N LEU A 505 8.33 30.66 -56.14
CA LEU A 505 8.21 29.69 -57.26
C LEU A 505 7.34 30.23 -58.41
N LEU A 506 6.30 31.01 -58.11
CA LEU A 506 5.50 31.70 -59.13
C LEU A 506 6.34 32.75 -59.86
N LEU A 507 7.12 33.56 -59.13
CA LEU A 507 8.04 34.53 -59.70
C LEU A 507 9.17 33.89 -60.52
N GLU A 508 9.64 32.69 -60.16
CA GLU A 508 10.60 31.92 -60.95
C GLU A 508 9.96 31.30 -62.20
N ARG A 509 8.74 30.77 -62.10
CA ARG A 509 7.98 30.29 -63.27
C ARG A 509 7.65 31.39 -64.27
N GLU A 510 7.42 32.62 -63.82
CA GLU A 510 7.20 33.78 -64.70
C GLU A 510 8.48 34.27 -65.40
N LYS A 511 9.66 33.87 -64.91
CA LYS A 511 10.97 34.21 -65.50
C LYS A 511 11.49 33.17 -66.49
N GLU A 512 10.91 31.98 -66.56
CA GLU A 512 11.29 30.98 -67.55
C GLU A 512 10.62 31.24 -68.92
N PRO A 513 11.38 31.32 -70.02
CA PRO A 513 10.84 31.62 -71.36
C PRO A 513 9.90 30.53 -71.91
N PHE A 514 9.87 29.34 -71.30
CA PHE A 514 9.00 28.23 -71.71
C PHE A 514 7.52 28.45 -71.35
N PHE A 515 7.21 29.23 -70.30
CA PHE A 515 5.82 29.45 -69.87
C PHE A 515 5.09 30.57 -70.62
N ALA A 516 5.81 31.49 -71.27
CA ALA A 516 5.20 32.44 -72.20
C ALA A 516 4.55 31.71 -73.40
N VAL A 517 5.15 30.61 -73.85
CA VAL A 517 4.66 29.78 -74.97
C VAL A 517 3.46 28.91 -74.55
N LEU A 518 3.41 28.45 -73.30
CA LEU A 518 2.25 27.69 -72.79
C LEU A 518 1.03 28.58 -72.49
N LYS A 519 1.23 29.86 -72.15
CA LYS A 519 0.11 30.80 -71.96
C LYS A 519 -0.57 31.14 -73.29
N SER A 520 0.16 31.20 -74.40
CA SER A 520 -0.44 31.31 -75.75
C SER A 520 -1.18 30.02 -76.16
N LEU A 521 -0.64 28.83 -75.86
CA LEU A 521 -1.28 27.55 -76.16
C LEU A 521 -2.53 27.27 -75.29
N SER A 522 -2.55 27.74 -74.04
CA SER A 522 -3.72 27.59 -73.15
C SER A 522 -4.91 28.47 -73.56
N VAL A 523 -4.68 29.64 -74.17
CA VAL A 523 -5.76 30.49 -74.69
C VAL A 523 -6.39 29.83 -75.92
N GLU A 524 -5.58 29.23 -76.80
CA GLU A 524 -6.06 28.47 -77.97
C GLU A 524 -6.85 27.21 -77.59
N LEU A 525 -6.45 26.49 -76.54
CA LEU A 525 -7.18 25.31 -76.05
C LEU A 525 -8.48 25.67 -75.31
N SER A 526 -8.55 26.84 -74.67
CA SER A 526 -9.79 27.32 -74.03
C SER A 526 -10.86 27.73 -75.06
N ALA A 527 -10.45 28.25 -76.23
CA ALA A 527 -11.38 28.61 -77.32
C ALA A 527 -11.99 27.37 -78.04
N ASN A 528 -11.27 26.24 -78.09
CA ASN A 528 -11.72 25.02 -78.76
C ASN A 528 -12.65 24.13 -77.92
N SER A 529 -12.80 24.39 -76.61
CA SER A 529 -13.67 23.62 -75.71
C SER A 529 -15.10 24.19 -75.56
N GLN A 530 -15.41 25.31 -76.21
CA GLN A 530 -16.76 25.91 -76.23
C GLN A 530 -17.57 25.59 -77.51
N LYS A 531 -17.14 24.63 -78.34
CA LYS A 531 -17.82 24.24 -79.60
C LYS A 531 -18.11 22.73 -79.75
N GLN A 532 -18.24 21.98 -78.66
CA GLN A 532 -18.83 20.63 -78.67
C GLN A 532 -19.97 20.50 -77.68
#